data_AF-A0A7U2NE78-F1
#
_entry.id   AF-A0A7U2NE78-F1
#
_cell.length_a   1.000
_cell.length_b   1.000
_cell.length_c   1.000
_cell.angle_alpha   90.00
_cell.angle_beta   90.00
_cell.angle_gamma   90.00
#
_symmetry.space_group_name_H-M   'P 1'
#
loop_
_entity.id
_entity.type
_entity.pdbx_description
1 polymer ?
#
loop_
_entity_poly.entity_id
_entity_poly.type
_entity_poly.pdbx_seq_one_letter_code
_entity_poly.pdbx_strand_id
1 'polypeptide(L)' 'MENSFYDRLLIEAQELATKTNALNDFMRTQPFVDLDRQNKDLLYAQSRLMNEYLQVLDQRLELLGDKFSFKK' A
#
# COMPACT_ATOMS: atom_id res chain seq x y z
N MET A 1 -25.75 4.22 2.24
CA MET A 1 -25.33 3.15 3.16
C MET A 1 -24.14 3.69 3.92
N GLU A 2 -24.26 3.85 5.23
CA GLU A 2 -23.08 4.13 6.05
C GLU A 2 -22.12 2.95 5.88
N ASN A 3 -20.94 3.20 5.32
CA ASN A 3 -19.87 2.20 5.29
C ASN A 3 -19.59 1.82 6.74
N SER A 4 -19.72 0.54 7.06
CA SER A 4 -19.37 0.06 8.39
C SER A 4 -17.89 0.40 8.66
N PHE A 5 -17.49 0.43 9.94
CA PHE A 5 -16.09 0.65 10.30
C PHE A 5 -15.15 -0.34 9.57
N TYR A 6 -15.61 -1.58 9.38
CA TYR A 6 -14.93 -2.60 8.58
C TYR A 6 -14.85 -2.20 7.10
N ASP A 7 -15.96 -1.82 6.46
CA ASP A 7 -15.97 -1.45 5.04
C ASP A 7 -15.03 -0.28 4.76
N ARG A 8 -15.03 0.73 5.65
CA ARG A 8 -14.12 1.88 5.54
C ARG A 8 -12.65 1.44 5.64
N LEU A 9 -12.34 0.47 6.48
CA LEU A 9 -10.98 -0.05 6.64
C LEU A 9 -10.56 -0.91 5.44
N LEU A 10 -11.45 -1.77 4.95
CA LEU A 10 -11.23 -2.63 3.79
C LEU A 10 -10.98 -1.79 2.53
N ILE A 11 -11.80 -0.77 2.28
CA ILE A 11 -11.64 0.14 1.15
C ILE A 11 -10.28 0.84 1.22
N GLU A 12 -9.90 1.36 2.39
CA GLU A 12 -8.62 2.04 2.58
C GLU A 12 -7.43 1.11 2.30
N ALA A 13 -7.47 -0.14 2.79
CA ALA A 13 -6.44 -1.14 2.53
C ALA A 13 -6.30 -1.45 1.03
N GLN A 14 -7.43 -1.63 0.33
CA GLN A 14 -7.45 -1.91 -1.10
C GLN A 14 -6.90 -0.75 -1.94
N GLU A 15 -7.29 0.49 -1.61
CA GLU A 15 -6.79 1.68 -2.28
C GLU A 15 -5.29 1.86 -2.08
N LEU A 16 -4.80 1.66 -0.84
CA LEU A 16 -3.39 1.76 -0.53
C LEU A 16 -2.59 0.65 -1.21
N ALA A 17 -3.10 -0.58 -1.26
CA ALA A 17 -2.46 -1.70 -1.95
C ALA A 17 -2.32 -1.41 -3.44
N THR A 18 -3.37 -0.88 -4.07
CA THR A 18 -3.35 -0.48 -5.49
C THR A 18 -2.28 0.58 -5.74
N LYS A 19 -2.22 1.62 -4.90
CA LYS A 19 -1.21 2.69 -5.03
C LYS A 19 0.21 2.17 -4.79
N THR A 20 0.40 1.29 -3.81
CA THR A 20 1.70 0.69 -3.47
C THR A 20 2.21 -0.18 -4.61
N ASN A 21 1.34 -0.98 -5.22
CA ASN A 21 1.68 -1.81 -6.38
C ASN A 21 2.06 -0.95 -7.58
N ALA A 22 1.28 0.09 -7.89
CA ALA A 22 1.59 1.02 -8.98
C ALA A 22 2.95 1.72 -8.79
N LEU A 23 3.27 2.14 -7.55
CA LEU A 23 4.58 2.70 -7.22
C LEU A 23 5.70 1.67 -7.44
N ASN A 24 5.54 0.46 -6.91
CA ASN A 24 6.54 -0.60 -7.05
C ASN A 24 6.77 -0.98 -8.52
N ASP A 25 5.71 -0.98 -9.34
CA ASP A 25 5.81 -1.22 -10.77
C ASP A 25 6.55 -0.09 -11.48
N PHE A 26 6.24 1.17 -11.16
CA PHE A 26 7.01 2.32 -11.67
C PHE A 26 8.49 2.23 -11.31
N MET A 27 8.83 1.85 -10.07
CA MET A 27 10.21 1.72 -9.60
C MET A 27 11.01 0.60 -10.29
N ARG A 28 10.36 -0.25 -11.10
CA ARG A 28 11.01 -1.28 -11.93
C ARG A 28 11.28 -0.81 -13.37
N THR A 29 10.89 0.42 -13.72
CA THR A 29 10.98 0.94 -15.09
C THR A 29 12.26 1.76 -15.32
N GLN A 30 12.65 1.92 -16.59
CA GLN A 30 13.79 2.76 -16.97
C GLN A 30 13.61 4.24 -16.53
N PRO A 31 12.42 4.86 -16.66
CA PRO A 31 12.18 6.20 -16.12
C PRO A 31 12.57 6.38 -14.64
N PHE A 32 12.36 5.37 -13.79
CA PHE A 32 12.83 5.42 -12.41
C PHE A 32 14.36 5.35 -12.33
N VAL A 33 14.99 4.47 -13.12
CA VAL A 33 16.45 4.33 -13.19
C VAL A 33 17.11 5.64 -13.64
N ASP A 34 16.44 6.45 -14.45
CA ASP A 34 16.95 7.70 -14.97
C ASP A 34 16.81 8.89 -13.99
N LEU A 35 16.07 8.71 -12.87
CA LEU A 35 15.94 9.75 -11.84
C LEU A 35 17.27 10.05 -11.14
N ASP A 36 17.40 11.29 -10.65
CA ASP A 36 18.46 11.63 -9.73
C ASP A 36 18.35 10.85 -8.40
N ARG A 37 19.44 10.86 -7.64
CA ARG A 37 19.54 10.13 -6.39
C ARG A 37 18.50 10.57 -5.37
N GLN A 38 18.21 11.86 -5.25
CA GLN A 38 17.29 12.38 -4.24
C GLN A 38 15.87 11.91 -4.52
N ASN A 39 15.44 11.94 -5.78
CA ASN A 39 14.13 11.42 -6.19
C ASN A 39 14.01 9.90 -5.93
N LYS A 40 15.07 9.13 -6.20
CA LYS A 40 15.10 7.68 -5.87
C LYS A 40 14.97 7.44 -4.38
N ASP A 41 15.74 8.15 -3.56
CA ASP A 41 15.72 8.01 -2.11
C ASP A 41 14.33 8.32 -1.54
N LEU A 42 13.65 9.35 -2.06
CA LEU A 42 12.28 9.69 -1.68
C LEU A 42 11.26 8.63 -2.10
N LEU A 43 11.38 8.05 -3.30
CA LEU A 43 10.49 6.98 -3.77
C LEU A 43 10.67 5.69 -2.96
N TYR A 44 11.91 5.34 -2.57
CA TYR A 44 12.16 4.23 -1.65
C TYR A 44 11.53 4.49 -0.27
N ALA A 45 11.69 5.71 0.27
CA ALA A 45 11.05 6.09 1.53
C ALA A 45 9.51 6.01 1.43
N GLN A 46 8.93 6.51 0.34
CA GLN A 46 7.50 6.44 0.06
C GLN A 46 7.02 4.98 0.02
N SER A 47 7.69 4.11 -0.75
CA SER A 47 7.33 2.69 -0.85
C SER A 47 7.38 2.02 0.53
N ARG A 48 8.42 2.28 1.32
CA ARG A 48 8.53 1.75 2.68
C ARG A 48 7.37 2.18 3.58
N LEU A 49 7.05 3.48 3.61
CA LEU A 49 5.96 4.01 4.43
C LEU A 49 4.60 3.44 4.03
N MET A 50 4.36 3.26 2.72
CA MET A 50 3.12 2.67 2.24
C MET A 50 2.99 1.20 2.60
N ASN A 51 4.08 0.43 2.55
CA ASN A 51 4.09 -0.97 3.00
C ASN A 51 3.89 -1.08 4.53
N GLU A 52 4.55 -0.23 5.32
CA GLU A 52 4.32 -0.17 6.77
C GLU A 52 2.86 0.21 7.07
N TYR A 53 2.27 1.13 6.32
CA TYR A 53 0.88 1.49 6.48
C TYR A 53 -0.07 0.34 6.11
N LEU A 54 0.20 -0.40 5.03
CA LEU A 54 -0.55 -1.62 4.69
C LEU A 54 -0.53 -2.65 5.82
N GLN A 55 0.63 -2.89 6.43
CA GLN A 55 0.74 -3.83 7.55
C GLN A 55 -0.14 -3.41 8.73
N VAL A 56 -0.22 -2.10 9.03
CA VAL A 56 -1.10 -1.58 10.06
C VAL A 56 -2.58 -1.82 9.70
N LEU A 57 -2.96 -1.60 8.44
CA LEU A 57 -4.34 -1.84 7.99
C LEU A 57 -4.70 -3.33 8.06
N ASP A 58 -3.79 -4.21 7.64
CA ASP A 58 -3.97 -5.67 7.71
C ASP A 58 -4.15 -6.14 9.15
N GLN A 59 -3.28 -5.70 10.08
CA GLN A 59 -3.43 -6.00 11.50
C GLN A 59 -4.77 -5.50 12.07
N ARG A 60 -5.22 -4.31 11.65
CA ARG A 60 -6.51 -3.78 12.08
C ARG A 60 -7.69 -4.59 11.52
N LEU A 61 -7.59 -5.12 10.30
CA LEU A 61 -8.60 -6.00 9.71
C LEU A 61 -8.65 -7.35 10.43
N GLU A 62 -7.48 -7.91 10.78
CA GLU A 62 -7.39 -9.14 11.56
C GLU A 62 -8.05 -9.00 12.94
N LEU A 63 -7.89 -7.85 13.61
CA LEU A 63 -8.56 -7.56 14.89
C LEU A 63 -10.09 -7.54 14.79
N LEU A 64 -10.64 -7.25 13.60
CA LEU A 64 -12.09 -7.23 13.36
C LEU A 64 -12.68 -8.60 13.05
N GLY A 65 -11.87 -9.66 13.01
CA GLY A 65 -12.34 -11.05 12.93
C GLY A 65 -12.23 -11.71 11.56
N ASP A 66 -11.68 -11.03 10.55
CA ASP A 66 -11.36 -11.65 9.26
C ASP A 66 -9.85 -11.81 9.10
N LYS A 67 -9.38 -13.06 8.97
CA LYS A 67 -8.05 -13.32 8.42
C LYS A 67 -8.02 -12.77 7.00
N PHE A 68 -7.31 -11.66 6.80
CA PHE A 68 -7.15 -11.08 5.47
C PHE A 68 -6.47 -12.10 4.54
N SER A 69 -7.20 -12.60 3.54
CA SER A 69 -6.62 -13.47 2.51
C SER A 69 -6.50 -12.69 1.20
N PHE A 70 -5.28 -12.29 0.85
CA PHE A 70 -5.00 -11.84 -0.51
C PHE A 70 -4.98 -13.09 -1.40
N LYS A 71 -5.98 -13.24 -2.29
CA LYS A 71 -5.86 -14.23 -3.37
C LYS A 71 -4.83 -13.71 -4.37
N LYS A 72 -3.80 -14.53 -4.57
CA LYS A 72 -2.70 -14.35 -5.52
C LYS A 72 -3.20 -14.41 -6.97
#